data_AF-A0A838LIB3-F1
#
_entry.id   AF-A0A838LIB3-F1
#
_cell.length_a   1.000
_cell.length_b   1.000
_cell.length_c   1.000
_cell.angle_alpha   90.00
_cell.angle_beta   90.00
_cell.angle_gamma   90.00
#
_symmetry.space_group_name_H-M   'P 1'
#
loop_
_entity.id
_entity.type
_entity.pdbx_description
1 polymer ?
#
loop_
_entity_poly.entity_id
_entity_poly.type
_entity_poly.pdbx_seq_one_letter_code
_entity_poly.pdbx_strand_id
1 'polypeptide(L)'
;MKQALATAVAAAAVAALVAGGVAVAADGNGEVTANCTADPTVSDTTAGQQITVVCTVPKPVQPTATVTVPGPTVTVTATPGQEPSTPDPTTSTTPTDQPTGPDPTTPTGDPTTPDPNTPTPTTPTTPTPTDEPTNPDPTTPTPTPGGRDWPDASNTGVPQGTALTAYTGGLTITKAGTVIDGKILGCIEVAAPGVVIRNSKITCKPNYAAVTVDDGSFSGAPLLLEDVEIDCQNFGGNAIGEANVTVRRANIHGCENGLDVNQNITVEDSYIHDLFNTAASHTDGIQFANFRLVGTDWVSGSANIVIRHNTIYGVGADGSLGTSAIISNPRNDINILIERNLLAGGAYTLYCDRPGAGINYRVIDNHFSTRFSPKVGAFGPSDGCADEIRSGNVIHETGDPVRLD
;
A
#
# COMPACT_ATOMS: atom_id res chain seq x y z
N MET A 1 -24.77 2.99 45.02
CA MET A 1 -25.66 1.93 44.53
C MET A 1 -25.05 1.40 43.24
N LYS A 2 -24.60 0.13 43.26
CA LYS A 2 -24.01 -0.58 42.12
C LYS A 2 -25.13 -0.98 41.16
N GLN A 3 -24.95 -0.82 39.85
CA GLN A 3 -25.58 -1.67 38.86
C GLN A 3 -24.52 -2.08 37.82
N ALA A 4 -24.44 -3.39 37.64
CA ALA A 4 -23.46 -4.10 36.83
C ALA A 4 -23.96 -4.17 35.37
N LEU A 5 -23.06 -3.92 34.41
CA LEU A 5 -23.16 -4.53 33.09
C LEU A 5 -22.28 -5.79 33.12
N ALA A 6 -22.91 -6.94 32.90
CA ALA A 6 -22.26 -8.23 32.77
C ALA A 6 -21.68 -8.36 31.35
N THR A 7 -20.37 -8.56 31.23
CA THR A 7 -19.72 -8.97 29.99
C THR A 7 -19.88 -10.48 29.86
N ALA A 8 -20.55 -10.94 28.79
CA ALA A 8 -20.67 -12.35 28.46
C ALA A 8 -19.29 -12.91 28.07
N VAL A 9 -18.86 -13.98 28.76
CA VAL A 9 -17.68 -14.76 28.38
C VAL A 9 -18.14 -15.81 27.37
N ALA A 10 -17.69 -15.71 26.12
CA ALA A 10 -17.92 -16.75 25.11
C ALA A 10 -17.10 -18.00 25.48
N ALA A 11 -17.77 -19.14 25.63
CA ALA A 11 -17.10 -20.43 25.80
C ALA A 11 -16.57 -20.90 24.44
N ALA A 12 -15.25 -21.08 24.31
CA ALA A 12 -14.65 -21.69 23.12
C ALA A 12 -14.90 -23.21 23.15
N ALA A 13 -15.52 -23.75 22.12
CA ALA A 13 -15.63 -25.20 21.90
C ALA A 13 -14.53 -25.64 20.92
N VAL A 14 -13.65 -26.55 21.33
CA VAL A 14 -12.63 -27.13 20.45
C VAL A 14 -13.26 -28.28 19.67
N ALA A 15 -13.53 -28.08 18.38
CA ALA A 15 -13.88 -29.16 17.46
C ALA A 15 -12.63 -29.56 16.66
N ALA A 16 -12.04 -30.72 17.00
CA ALA A 16 -10.96 -31.30 16.21
C ALA A 16 -11.55 -32.03 15.00
N LEU A 17 -11.44 -31.44 13.81
CA LEU A 17 -11.69 -32.14 12.55
C LEU A 17 -10.40 -32.86 12.12
N VAL A 18 -10.42 -34.19 12.15
CA VAL A 18 -9.34 -35.01 11.58
C VAL A 18 -9.59 -35.17 10.09
N ALA A 19 -9.06 -34.23 9.31
CA ALA A 19 -8.72 -34.43 7.90
C ALA A 19 -7.67 -33.38 7.50
N GLY A 20 -6.38 -33.73 7.66
CA GLY A 20 -5.27 -32.95 7.09
C GLY A 20 -4.79 -31.74 7.91
N GLY A 21 -4.06 -32.00 9.00
CA GLY A 21 -2.82 -31.26 9.30
C GLY A 21 -2.85 -29.92 10.05
N VAL A 22 -3.99 -29.31 10.40
CA VAL A 22 -3.98 -28.08 11.24
C VAL A 22 -5.13 -28.09 12.23
N ALA A 23 -4.81 -28.03 13.54
CA ALA A 23 -5.81 -27.79 14.58
C ALA A 23 -6.01 -26.27 14.73
N VAL A 24 -7.25 -25.82 14.58
CA VAL A 24 -7.60 -24.39 14.60
C VAL A 24 -8.57 -24.14 15.76
N ALA A 25 -8.28 -23.15 16.60
CA ALA A 25 -9.22 -22.69 17.62
C ALA A 25 -10.05 -21.54 17.03
N ALA A 26 -11.37 -21.72 17.00
CA ALA A 26 -12.32 -20.70 16.59
C ALA A 26 -13.16 -20.25 17.78
N ASP A 27 -13.59 -19.00 17.79
CA ASP A 27 -14.61 -18.54 18.73
C ASP A 27 -16.00 -19.07 18.33
N GLY A 28 -17.03 -18.75 19.11
CA GLY A 28 -18.41 -19.15 18.82
C GLY A 28 -18.99 -18.61 17.49
N ASN A 29 -18.24 -17.77 16.78
CA ASN A 29 -18.60 -17.18 15.47
C ASN A 29 -17.81 -17.80 14.31
N GLY A 30 -16.88 -18.72 14.56
CA GLY A 30 -16.11 -19.42 13.52
C GLY A 30 -14.88 -18.67 13.02
N GLU A 31 -14.46 -17.59 13.69
CA GLU A 31 -13.28 -16.81 13.30
C GLU A 31 -12.00 -17.40 13.91
N VAL A 32 -10.94 -17.56 13.10
CA VAL A 32 -9.68 -18.21 13.51
C VAL A 32 -8.82 -17.23 14.30
N THR A 33 -8.65 -17.47 15.60
CA THR A 33 -8.00 -16.51 16.52
C THR A 33 -6.61 -16.93 17.01
N ALA A 34 -6.15 -18.14 16.68
CA ALA A 34 -4.82 -18.62 17.02
C ALA A 34 -4.33 -19.74 16.08
N ASN A 35 -3.01 -19.79 15.84
CA ASN A 35 -2.35 -20.89 15.14
C ASN A 35 -1.73 -21.85 16.17
N CYS A 36 -2.18 -23.11 16.16
CA CYS A 36 -1.71 -24.13 17.09
C CYS A 36 -0.75 -25.12 16.43
N THR A 37 0.13 -25.74 17.22
CA THR A 37 1.06 -26.78 16.74
C THR A 37 0.32 -27.93 16.09
N ALA A 38 0.78 -28.32 14.90
CA ALA A 38 0.23 -29.46 14.15
C ALA A 38 0.38 -30.79 14.89
N ASP A 39 1.38 -30.90 15.77
CA ASP A 39 1.69 -32.09 16.57
C ASP A 39 1.50 -31.81 18.08
N PRO A 40 0.34 -32.14 18.67
CA PRO A 40 0.15 -32.02 20.11
C PRO A 40 0.92 -33.11 20.86
N THR A 41 1.43 -32.80 22.06
CA THR A 41 2.08 -33.81 22.91
C THR A 41 1.06 -34.48 23.81
N VAL A 42 1.07 -35.81 23.85
CA VAL A 42 0.18 -36.61 24.71
C VAL A 42 1.01 -37.26 25.80
N SER A 43 0.58 -37.13 27.05
CA SER A 43 1.17 -37.82 28.20
C SER A 43 0.11 -38.61 28.97
N ASP A 44 0.46 -39.83 29.35
CA ASP A 44 -0.41 -40.65 30.20
C ASP A 44 -0.27 -40.22 31.66
N THR A 45 -1.41 -39.96 32.32
CA THR A 45 -1.47 -39.67 33.76
C THR A 45 -2.35 -40.70 34.45
N THR A 46 -2.27 -40.78 35.79
CA THR A 46 -3.11 -41.67 36.59
C THR A 46 -4.61 -41.38 36.49
N ALA A 47 -5.01 -40.21 35.95
CA ALA A 47 -6.40 -39.82 35.74
C ALA A 47 -6.86 -39.90 34.26
N GLY A 48 -5.99 -40.34 33.34
CA GLY A 48 -6.26 -40.40 31.90
C GLY A 48 -5.15 -39.75 31.06
N GLN A 49 -5.39 -39.62 29.75
CA GLN A 49 -4.46 -38.94 28.84
C GLN A 49 -4.58 -37.42 28.97
N GLN A 50 -3.45 -36.75 29.13
CA GLN A 50 -3.33 -35.31 29.05
C GLN A 50 -2.77 -34.93 27.68
N ILE A 51 -3.52 -34.12 26.92
CA ILE A 51 -3.10 -33.61 25.62
C ILE A 51 -2.67 -32.16 25.80
N THR A 52 -1.44 -31.84 25.39
CA THR A 52 -0.86 -30.50 25.45
C THR A 52 -0.70 -29.96 24.02
N VAL A 53 -1.28 -28.80 23.76
CA VAL A 53 -1.17 -28.09 22.49
C VAL A 53 -0.51 -26.74 22.75
N VAL A 54 0.42 -26.34 21.88
CA VAL A 54 1.04 -25.01 21.96
C VAL A 54 0.41 -24.14 20.88
N CYS A 55 -0.27 -23.07 21.30
CA CYS A 55 -0.85 -22.11 20.37
C CYS A 55 -0.11 -20.78 20.45
N THR A 56 0.17 -20.20 19.29
CA THR A 56 0.76 -18.87 19.16
C THR A 56 -0.36 -17.90 18.86
N VAL A 57 -0.58 -16.96 19.76
CA VAL A 57 -1.54 -15.86 19.58
C VAL A 57 -0.75 -14.62 19.14
N PRO A 58 -1.15 -13.91 18.08
CA PRO A 58 -0.57 -12.62 17.74
C PRO A 58 -0.64 -11.70 18.96
N LYS A 59 0.51 -11.16 19.39
CA LYS A 59 0.60 -10.34 20.60
C LYS A 59 -0.25 -9.06 20.41
N PRO A 60 -1.27 -8.80 21.26
CA PRO A 60 -1.94 -7.51 21.22
C PRO A 60 -0.97 -6.42 21.70
N VAL A 61 -1.00 -5.27 21.04
CA VAL A 61 -0.29 -4.07 21.48
C VAL A 61 -0.89 -3.67 22.84
N GLN A 62 -0.04 -3.66 23.87
CA GLN A 62 -0.36 -3.81 25.30
C GLN A 62 -0.87 -2.50 25.97
N PRO A 63 -1.39 -2.49 27.22
CA PRO A 63 -0.54 -2.67 28.42
C PRO A 63 -1.08 -3.59 29.52
N THR A 64 -0.15 -4.02 30.37
CA THR A 64 -0.25 -4.95 31.50
C THR A 64 -1.45 -4.72 32.43
N ALA A 65 -2.23 -5.77 32.69
CA ALA A 65 -3.13 -5.86 33.84
C ALA A 65 -2.99 -7.24 34.51
N THR A 66 -2.39 -7.28 35.70
CA THR A 66 -2.37 -8.48 36.54
C THR A 66 -3.73 -8.62 37.21
N VAL A 67 -4.54 -9.59 36.79
CA VAL A 67 -5.77 -9.97 37.50
C VAL A 67 -5.80 -11.48 37.66
N THR A 68 -5.68 -11.95 38.89
CA THR A 68 -5.85 -13.35 39.26
C THR A 68 -7.34 -13.63 39.52
N VAL A 69 -7.94 -14.56 38.77
CA VAL A 69 -9.27 -15.14 39.11
C VAL A 69 -9.20 -16.66 38.90
N PRO A 70 -9.68 -17.50 39.84
CA PRO A 70 -9.67 -18.95 39.68
C PRO A 70 -11.00 -19.51 39.13
N GLY A 71 -10.91 -20.44 38.18
CA GLY A 71 -11.92 -21.48 37.85
C GLY A 71 -12.43 -21.48 36.40
N PRO A 72 -13.20 -22.50 35.95
CA PRO A 72 -13.33 -23.90 36.39
C PRO A 72 -12.87 -24.92 35.32
N THR A 73 -12.60 -26.17 35.71
CA THR A 73 -12.22 -27.28 34.81
C THR A 73 -13.45 -27.87 34.10
N VAL A 74 -13.37 -28.08 32.78
CA VAL A 74 -14.38 -28.83 31.99
C VAL A 74 -13.74 -30.12 31.48
N THR A 75 -14.35 -31.26 31.81
CA THR A 75 -13.93 -32.59 31.36
C THR A 75 -14.77 -33.03 30.16
N VAL A 76 -14.14 -33.44 29.06
CA VAL A 76 -14.83 -34.05 27.91
C VAL A 76 -14.27 -35.45 27.70
N THR A 77 -15.13 -36.46 27.76
CA THR A 77 -14.81 -37.87 27.51
C THR A 77 -15.19 -38.23 26.09
N ALA A 78 -14.26 -38.79 25.31
CA ALA A 78 -14.54 -39.36 23.99
C ALA A 78 -14.23 -40.87 23.96
N THR A 79 -15.16 -41.65 23.41
CA THR A 79 -15.11 -43.12 23.28
C THR A 79 -14.41 -43.52 21.96
N PRO A 80 -13.53 -44.55 21.91
CA PRO A 80 -12.75 -44.87 20.71
C PRO A 80 -13.51 -45.72 19.68
N GLY A 81 -13.29 -45.45 18.39
CA GLY A 81 -13.81 -46.25 17.29
C GLY A 81 -13.05 -46.09 15.95
N GLN A 82 -12.07 -46.98 15.78
CA GLN A 82 -11.46 -47.51 14.54
C GLN A 82 -10.47 -46.68 13.69
N GLU A 83 -9.40 -47.40 13.36
CA GLU A 83 -8.13 -47.04 12.71
C GLU A 83 -8.14 -47.45 11.22
N PRO A 84 -7.42 -46.72 10.34
CA PRO A 84 -6.83 -47.36 9.17
C PRO A 84 -5.32 -47.10 9.00
N SER A 85 -4.67 -48.12 8.43
CA SER A 85 -3.24 -48.43 8.27
C SER A 85 -2.43 -47.56 7.29
N THR A 86 -1.12 -47.45 7.57
CA THR A 86 -0.04 -46.76 6.82
C THR A 86 0.65 -47.63 5.74
N PRO A 87 1.34 -47.01 4.75
CA PRO A 87 2.43 -47.65 4.00
C PRO A 87 3.83 -47.01 4.23
N ASP A 88 4.85 -47.83 4.05
CA ASP A 88 6.29 -47.70 4.35
C ASP A 88 7.14 -47.12 3.17
N PRO A 89 8.30 -46.46 3.38
CA PRO A 89 9.18 -45.99 2.28
C PRO A 89 10.49 -46.80 2.12
N THR A 90 11.02 -46.89 0.89
CA THR A 90 12.32 -47.52 0.58
C THR A 90 13.33 -46.54 -0.06
N THR A 91 14.62 -46.87 0.10
CA THR A 91 15.83 -46.03 -0.07
C THR A 91 16.79 -46.53 -1.19
N SER A 92 17.78 -45.66 -1.53
CA SER A 92 19.17 -45.96 -1.98
C SER A 92 19.42 -46.20 -3.49
N THR A 93 20.40 -45.59 -4.18
CA THR A 93 21.88 -45.74 -4.03
C THR A 93 22.71 -44.74 -4.91
N THR A 94 24.01 -44.55 -4.62
CA THR A 94 25.13 -43.92 -5.42
C THR A 94 26.40 -44.76 -5.17
N PRO A 95 27.43 -44.93 -6.08
CA PRO A 95 28.66 -44.08 -6.22
C PRO A 95 29.35 -44.04 -7.63
N THR A 96 29.88 -42.89 -8.13
CA THR A 96 31.28 -42.34 -8.18
C THR A 96 32.24 -42.85 -9.30
N ASP A 97 32.82 -41.94 -10.13
CA ASP A 97 34.28 -41.64 -10.27
C ASP A 97 34.68 -40.80 -11.52
N GLN A 98 35.73 -39.98 -11.33
CA GLN A 98 36.36 -38.93 -12.20
C GLN A 98 37.51 -39.51 -13.09
N PRO A 99 38.12 -38.81 -14.09
CA PRO A 99 39.19 -37.81 -13.83
C PRO A 99 39.40 -36.64 -14.86
N THR A 100 39.97 -35.54 -14.31
CA THR A 100 40.85 -34.43 -14.78
C THR A 100 41.30 -34.16 -16.25
N GLY A 101 41.08 -32.89 -16.70
CA GLY A 101 41.91 -31.87 -17.45
C GLY A 101 42.89 -32.21 -18.60
N PRO A 102 43.48 -31.25 -19.37
CA PRO A 102 43.53 -29.77 -19.22
C PRO A 102 43.28 -28.93 -20.53
N ASP A 103 43.30 -27.59 -20.40
CA ASP A 103 43.47 -26.52 -21.43
C ASP A 103 44.79 -25.75 -21.07
N PRO A 104 45.41 -24.78 -21.81
CA PRO A 104 45.12 -24.10 -23.09
C PRO A 104 46.33 -23.92 -24.05
N THR A 105 46.14 -23.49 -25.31
CA THR A 105 47.22 -22.80 -26.08
C THR A 105 46.74 -21.78 -27.12
N THR A 106 47.34 -20.60 -27.05
CA THR A 106 47.41 -19.49 -28.03
C THR A 106 48.45 -19.78 -29.13
N PRO A 107 48.38 -19.12 -30.30
CA PRO A 107 49.62 -18.61 -30.91
C PRO A 107 49.56 -17.17 -31.47
N THR A 108 50.73 -16.54 -31.42
CA THR A 108 51.15 -15.18 -31.78
C THR A 108 51.63 -15.08 -33.26
N GLY A 109 51.76 -13.85 -33.83
CA GLY A 109 52.09 -13.47 -35.24
C GLY A 109 53.43 -13.97 -35.82
N ASP A 110 53.88 -13.69 -37.05
CA ASP A 110 53.82 -12.56 -38.03
C ASP A 110 54.56 -13.06 -39.35
N PRO A 111 55.04 -12.30 -40.39
CA PRO A 111 54.54 -11.20 -41.25
C PRO A 111 54.63 -11.49 -42.80
N THR A 112 54.21 -10.49 -43.61
CA THR A 112 54.65 -10.08 -44.98
C THR A 112 53.92 -10.56 -46.24
N THR A 113 53.22 -9.66 -46.95
CA THR A 113 53.69 -8.94 -48.18
C THR A 113 52.61 -7.96 -48.72
N PRO A 114 52.95 -6.85 -49.40
CA PRO A 114 52.00 -5.84 -49.87
C PRO A 114 51.55 -6.05 -51.33
N ASP A 115 50.24 -6.03 -51.56
CA ASP A 115 49.62 -6.01 -52.90
C ASP A 115 49.47 -4.57 -53.42
N PRO A 116 49.99 -4.23 -54.61
CA PRO A 116 49.91 -2.88 -55.17
C PRO A 116 48.62 -2.72 -55.98
N ASN A 117 47.48 -2.53 -55.33
CA ASN A 117 46.26 -2.06 -55.99
C ASN A 117 45.46 -1.15 -55.05
N THR A 118 45.87 0.12 -55.01
CA THR A 118 45.14 1.19 -54.32
C THR A 118 44.24 1.92 -55.33
N PRO A 119 42.91 1.72 -55.33
CA PRO A 119 42.00 2.73 -55.81
C PRO A 119 41.80 3.82 -54.74
N THR A 120 41.76 5.06 -55.19
CA THR A 120 41.54 6.29 -54.42
C THR A 120 40.27 6.21 -53.54
N PRO A 121 40.29 6.66 -52.27
CA PRO A 121 39.08 6.66 -51.44
C PRO A 121 38.12 7.77 -51.88
N THR A 122 36.96 7.39 -52.42
CA THR A 122 35.77 8.24 -52.45
C THR A 122 35.12 8.27 -51.07
N THR A 123 34.81 9.47 -50.61
CA THR A 123 34.13 9.79 -49.35
C THR A 123 32.80 9.03 -49.20
N PRO A 124 32.47 8.48 -48.01
CA PRO A 124 31.15 7.91 -47.76
C PRO A 124 30.13 9.05 -47.63
N THR A 125 29.12 9.05 -48.48
CA THR A 125 27.91 9.86 -48.30
C THR A 125 27.10 9.28 -47.14
N THR A 126 26.91 10.09 -46.10
CA THR A 126 25.98 9.86 -44.99
C THR A 126 24.57 9.55 -45.53
N PRO A 127 23.91 8.46 -45.10
CA PRO A 127 22.52 8.23 -45.44
C PRO A 127 21.64 9.28 -44.75
N THR A 128 20.78 9.92 -45.53
CA THR A 128 19.71 10.81 -45.08
C THR A 128 18.75 10.02 -44.18
N PRO A 129 18.40 10.51 -42.97
CA PRO A 129 17.41 9.85 -42.13
C PRO A 129 16.04 9.85 -42.83
N THR A 130 15.47 8.66 -42.97
CA THR A 130 14.09 8.42 -43.38
C THR A 130 13.16 8.98 -42.31
N ASP A 131 12.16 9.77 -42.73
CA ASP A 131 11.14 10.34 -41.85
C ASP A 131 10.41 9.24 -41.06
N GLU A 132 10.64 9.22 -39.75
CA GLU A 132 9.83 8.49 -38.78
C GLU A 132 8.45 9.17 -38.68
N PRO A 133 7.33 8.42 -38.62
CA PRO A 133 6.01 9.01 -38.53
C PRO A 133 5.89 9.82 -37.23
N THR A 134 5.78 11.14 -37.39
CA THR A 134 5.56 12.08 -36.31
C THR A 134 4.19 11.85 -35.68
N ASN A 135 4.19 11.23 -34.50
CA ASN A 135 3.05 11.27 -33.60
C ASN A 135 2.82 12.75 -33.22
N PRO A 136 1.62 13.34 -33.41
CA PRO A 136 1.39 14.70 -32.97
C PRO A 136 1.50 14.76 -31.44
N ASP A 137 2.53 15.46 -30.98
CA ASP A 137 2.73 15.84 -29.59
C ASP A 137 1.50 16.66 -29.12
N PRO A 138 0.69 16.17 -28.15
CA PRO A 138 -0.34 17.00 -27.55
C PRO A 138 0.39 18.00 -26.65
N THR A 139 0.62 19.19 -27.19
CA THR A 139 1.13 20.37 -26.49
C THR A 139 0.13 20.93 -25.47
N THR A 140 -0.45 20.06 -24.63
CA THR A 140 -1.15 20.49 -23.43
C THR A 140 -0.09 21.06 -22.48
N PRO A 141 -0.10 22.37 -22.19
CA PRO A 141 0.84 22.92 -21.24
C PRO A 141 0.59 22.26 -19.89
N THR A 142 1.62 21.64 -19.30
CA THR A 142 1.61 21.26 -17.89
C THR A 142 1.27 22.51 -17.09
N PRO A 143 0.11 22.58 -16.39
CA PRO A 143 -0.18 23.72 -15.56
C PRO A 143 0.96 23.88 -14.55
N THR A 144 1.54 25.07 -14.51
CA THR A 144 2.54 25.41 -13.49
C THR A 144 1.88 25.27 -12.12
N PRO A 145 2.46 24.52 -11.15
CA PRO A 145 1.94 24.43 -9.80
C PRO A 145 1.95 25.82 -9.15
N GLY A 146 0.84 26.55 -9.27
CA GLY A 146 0.78 27.97 -8.90
C GLY A 146 -0.53 28.67 -9.23
N GLY A 147 -1.58 27.94 -9.64
CA GLY A 147 -2.94 28.48 -9.61
C GLY A 147 -3.29 28.86 -8.16
N ARG A 148 -3.98 29.97 -7.96
CA ARG A 148 -4.54 30.32 -6.63
C ARG A 148 -5.73 29.42 -6.26
N ASP A 149 -6.19 28.63 -7.22
CA ASP A 149 -7.34 27.75 -7.09
C ASP A 149 -6.85 26.37 -6.67
N TRP A 150 -7.44 25.87 -5.60
CA TRP A 150 -7.20 24.54 -5.06
C TRP A 150 -7.79 23.46 -5.98
N PRO A 151 -7.21 22.24 -6.01
CA PRO A 151 -7.83 21.14 -6.75
C PRO A 151 -9.24 20.85 -6.26
N ASP A 152 -10.16 20.66 -7.19
CA ASP A 152 -11.53 20.26 -6.95
C ASP A 152 -12.08 19.44 -8.12
N ALA A 153 -13.35 19.03 -8.07
CA ALA A 153 -13.94 18.20 -9.12
C ALA A 153 -14.03 18.87 -10.51
N SER A 154 -13.81 20.19 -10.62
CA SER A 154 -13.84 20.91 -11.90
C SER A 154 -12.49 20.88 -12.64
N ASN A 155 -11.38 20.66 -11.92
CA ASN A 155 -10.02 20.69 -12.46
C ASN A 155 -9.22 19.39 -12.21
N THR A 156 -9.84 18.37 -11.62
CA THR A 156 -9.30 17.03 -11.40
C THR A 156 -10.20 15.95 -11.97
N GLY A 157 -9.64 14.76 -12.15
CA GLY A 157 -10.35 13.62 -12.70
C GLY A 157 -10.30 13.56 -14.21
N VAL A 158 -11.24 12.83 -14.80
CA VAL A 158 -11.35 12.73 -16.25
C VAL A 158 -11.71 14.11 -16.83
N PRO A 159 -10.94 14.65 -17.80
CA PRO A 159 -11.22 15.97 -18.34
C PRO A 159 -12.61 16.02 -18.99
N GLN A 160 -13.32 17.13 -18.78
CA GLN A 160 -14.67 17.29 -19.30
C GLN A 160 -14.69 17.11 -20.83
N GLY A 161 -15.64 16.31 -21.33
CA GLY A 161 -15.78 16.01 -22.75
C GLY A 161 -14.91 14.86 -23.27
N THR A 162 -14.10 14.24 -22.41
CA THR A 162 -13.36 13.02 -22.77
C THR A 162 -14.33 11.89 -23.13
N ALA A 163 -14.17 11.31 -24.32
CA ALA A 163 -14.94 10.15 -24.74
C ALA A 163 -14.33 8.88 -24.15
N LEU A 164 -14.93 8.37 -23.07
CA LEU A 164 -14.48 7.14 -22.43
C LEU A 164 -15.03 5.89 -23.13
N THR A 165 -14.21 4.86 -23.23
CA THR A 165 -14.61 3.53 -23.74
C THR A 165 -14.25 2.45 -22.74
N ALA A 166 -14.96 1.32 -22.76
CA ALA A 166 -14.61 0.20 -21.88
C ALA A 166 -13.19 -0.29 -22.20
N TYR A 167 -12.39 -0.51 -21.16
CA TYR A 167 -11.13 -1.24 -21.26
C TYR A 167 -11.42 -2.73 -21.38
N THR A 168 -10.78 -3.39 -22.35
CA THR A 168 -10.96 -4.82 -22.61
C THR A 168 -9.68 -5.63 -22.44
N GLY A 169 -8.60 -4.97 -21.99
CA GLY A 169 -7.34 -5.64 -21.70
C GLY A 169 -7.35 -6.33 -20.34
N GLY A 170 -6.27 -7.04 -20.03
CA GLY A 170 -6.07 -7.62 -18.70
C GLY A 170 -5.90 -6.52 -17.65
N LEU A 171 -6.38 -6.80 -16.43
CA LEU A 171 -6.28 -5.91 -15.27
C LEU A 171 -5.03 -6.16 -14.43
N THR A 172 -4.16 -7.10 -14.84
CA THR A 172 -2.78 -7.21 -14.34
C THR A 172 -1.86 -6.77 -15.46
N ILE A 173 -1.22 -5.62 -15.30
CA ILE A 173 -0.37 -5.01 -16.32
C ILE A 173 1.09 -5.44 -16.11
N THR A 174 1.56 -6.33 -16.97
CA THR A 174 2.91 -6.91 -16.91
C THR A 174 3.84 -6.42 -18.02
N LYS A 175 3.32 -5.61 -18.96
CA LYS A 175 4.09 -5.06 -20.06
C LYS A 175 4.55 -3.63 -19.72
N ALA A 176 5.86 -3.42 -19.69
CA ALA A 176 6.46 -2.11 -19.49
C ALA A 176 5.99 -1.10 -20.55
N GLY A 177 5.81 0.16 -20.15
CA GLY A 177 5.38 1.22 -21.06
C GLY A 177 3.94 1.11 -21.56
N THR A 178 3.10 0.27 -20.93
CA THR A 178 1.68 0.18 -21.29
C THR A 178 0.98 1.52 -21.05
N VAL A 179 0.18 1.98 -22.01
CA VAL A 179 -0.62 3.20 -21.90
C VAL A 179 -2.10 2.84 -21.96
N ILE A 180 -2.84 3.24 -20.93
CA ILE A 180 -4.30 3.15 -20.84
C ILE A 180 -4.83 4.59 -20.88
N ASP A 181 -5.54 4.94 -21.96
CA ASP A 181 -5.99 6.31 -22.23
C ASP A 181 -7.46 6.33 -22.65
N GLY A 182 -8.27 7.19 -22.02
CA GLY A 182 -9.68 7.35 -22.37
C GLY A 182 -10.53 6.12 -22.02
N LYS A 183 -10.24 5.45 -20.90
CA LYS A 183 -10.86 4.16 -20.56
C LYS A 183 -11.68 4.15 -19.27
N ILE A 184 -12.69 3.28 -19.25
CA ILE A 184 -13.37 2.83 -18.03
C ILE A 184 -12.86 1.42 -17.73
N LEU A 185 -12.33 1.20 -16.53
CA LEU A 185 -11.76 -0.07 -16.09
C LEU A 185 -12.14 -0.37 -14.64
N GLY A 186 -12.05 -1.66 -14.28
CA GLY A 186 -12.16 -2.11 -12.89
C GLY A 186 -10.84 -1.97 -12.13
N CYS A 187 -10.75 -2.60 -10.96
CA CYS A 187 -9.53 -2.59 -10.16
C CYS A 187 -8.36 -3.17 -10.97
N ILE A 188 -7.18 -2.58 -10.83
CA ILE A 188 -6.01 -2.86 -11.66
C ILE A 188 -4.76 -3.07 -10.79
N GLU A 189 -3.96 -4.06 -11.15
CA GLU A 189 -2.64 -4.32 -10.61
C GLU A 189 -1.59 -4.00 -11.67
N VAL A 190 -0.55 -3.25 -11.30
CA VAL A 190 0.53 -2.87 -12.20
C VAL A 190 1.84 -3.46 -11.67
N ALA A 191 2.39 -4.39 -12.46
CA ALA A 191 3.61 -5.15 -12.15
C ALA A 191 4.70 -4.92 -13.22
N ALA A 192 4.73 -3.73 -13.82
CA ALA A 192 5.73 -3.37 -14.82
C ALA A 192 6.05 -1.87 -14.81
N PRO A 193 7.29 -1.47 -15.16
CA PRO A 193 7.71 -0.07 -15.10
C PRO A 193 7.14 0.78 -16.24
N GLY A 194 6.99 2.08 -15.97
CA GLY A 194 6.64 3.09 -16.97
C GLY A 194 5.24 2.98 -17.53
N VAL A 195 4.33 2.32 -16.81
CA VAL A 195 2.91 2.28 -17.18
C VAL A 195 2.30 3.67 -16.97
N VAL A 196 1.42 4.07 -17.88
CA VAL A 196 0.67 5.33 -17.81
C VAL A 196 -0.81 5.01 -17.90
N ILE A 197 -1.59 5.47 -16.94
CA ILE A 197 -3.06 5.48 -17.00
C ILE A 197 -3.49 6.94 -16.96
N ARG A 198 -4.16 7.40 -18.02
CA ARG A 198 -4.58 8.79 -18.12
C ARG A 198 -5.97 8.98 -18.71
N ASN A 199 -6.59 10.12 -18.43
CA ASN A 199 -7.93 10.47 -18.91
C ASN A 199 -8.95 9.32 -18.72
N SER A 200 -8.85 8.60 -17.60
CA SER A 200 -9.52 7.31 -17.41
C SER A 200 -10.28 7.27 -16.10
N LYS A 201 -11.34 6.47 -16.06
CA LYS A 201 -12.15 6.21 -14.86
C LYS A 201 -11.94 4.79 -14.37
N ILE A 202 -11.45 4.65 -13.15
CA ILE A 202 -11.31 3.39 -12.45
C ILE A 202 -12.48 3.27 -11.48
N THR A 203 -13.36 2.30 -11.68
CA THR A 203 -14.54 2.10 -10.82
C THR A 203 -14.69 0.64 -10.45
N CYS A 204 -14.59 0.34 -9.16
CA CYS A 204 -14.67 -1.02 -8.64
C CYS A 204 -14.86 -1.03 -7.12
N LYS A 205 -15.05 -2.22 -6.54
CA LYS A 205 -15.02 -2.44 -5.09
C LYS A 205 -13.73 -3.18 -4.74
N PRO A 206 -12.69 -2.50 -4.23
CA PRO A 206 -11.41 -3.13 -4.01
C PRO A 206 -11.42 -4.07 -2.80
N ASN A 207 -10.69 -5.18 -2.88
CA ASN A 207 -10.38 -5.99 -1.69
C ASN A 207 -9.24 -5.38 -0.86
N TYR A 208 -8.30 -4.73 -1.52
CA TYR A 208 -7.22 -3.95 -0.90
C TYR A 208 -7.19 -2.54 -1.48
N ALA A 209 -6.79 -2.38 -2.76
CA ALA A 209 -6.78 -1.11 -3.46
C ALA A 209 -7.42 -1.20 -4.86
N ALA A 210 -7.94 -0.08 -5.39
CA ALA A 210 -8.45 0.00 -6.76
C ALA A 210 -7.31 0.05 -7.79
N VAL A 211 -6.18 0.65 -7.43
CA VAL A 211 -4.91 0.57 -8.15
C VAL A 211 -3.85 0.01 -7.21
N THR A 212 -3.27 -1.13 -7.57
CA THR A 212 -2.21 -1.78 -6.79
C THR A 212 -0.88 -1.76 -7.55
N VAL A 213 0.16 -1.28 -6.88
CA VAL A 213 1.57 -1.48 -7.21
C VAL A 213 2.24 -2.04 -5.96
N ASP A 214 2.47 -3.35 -5.95
CA ASP A 214 3.14 -4.01 -4.82
C ASP A 214 4.59 -3.53 -4.72
N ASP A 215 5.05 -3.27 -3.51
CA ASP A 215 6.42 -2.83 -3.27
C ASP A 215 7.43 -3.91 -3.70
N GLY A 216 8.41 -3.51 -4.52
CA GLY A 216 9.38 -4.42 -5.12
C GLY A 216 8.87 -5.25 -6.30
N SER A 217 7.60 -5.11 -6.75
CA SER A 217 7.08 -5.83 -7.92
C SER A 217 7.86 -5.55 -9.22
N PHE A 218 8.42 -4.35 -9.34
CA PHE A 218 9.37 -3.99 -10.38
C PHE A 218 10.32 -2.88 -9.92
N SER A 219 11.39 -2.67 -10.70
CA SER A 219 12.23 -1.48 -10.61
C SER A 219 12.14 -0.66 -11.90
N GLY A 220 12.35 0.65 -11.80
CA GLY A 220 12.33 1.57 -12.94
C GLY A 220 11.33 2.71 -12.77
N ALA A 221 10.83 3.22 -13.88
CA ALA A 221 9.90 4.35 -13.88
C ALA A 221 8.60 3.99 -13.14
N PRO A 222 8.07 4.89 -12.28
CA PRO A 222 6.85 4.65 -11.52
C PRO A 222 5.63 4.52 -12.46
N LEU A 223 4.53 4.00 -11.92
CA LEU A 223 3.22 4.17 -12.53
C LEU A 223 2.88 5.67 -12.54
N LEU A 224 2.43 6.19 -13.68
CA LEU A 224 1.81 7.51 -13.77
C LEU A 224 0.29 7.37 -13.87
N LEU A 225 -0.41 7.93 -12.88
CA LEU A 225 -1.84 8.20 -12.91
C LEU A 225 -2.04 9.69 -13.17
N GLU A 226 -2.65 10.06 -14.29
CA GLU A 226 -2.84 11.47 -14.67
C GLU A 226 -4.25 11.74 -15.19
N ASP A 227 -4.96 12.73 -14.64
CA ASP A 227 -6.33 13.06 -15.06
C ASP A 227 -7.26 11.84 -14.95
N VAL A 228 -7.21 11.16 -13.79
CA VAL A 228 -7.99 9.94 -13.51
C VAL A 228 -9.06 10.18 -12.46
N GLU A 229 -10.24 9.61 -12.66
CA GLU A 229 -11.25 9.48 -11.60
C GLU A 229 -11.17 8.06 -11.01
N ILE A 230 -11.07 7.96 -9.69
CA ILE A 230 -11.13 6.69 -8.96
C ILE A 230 -12.34 6.71 -8.04
N ASP A 231 -13.25 5.76 -8.25
CA ASP A 231 -14.51 5.60 -7.52
C ASP A 231 -14.60 4.19 -6.96
N CYS A 232 -14.40 4.04 -5.64
CA CYS A 232 -14.49 2.73 -4.97
C CYS A 232 -15.94 2.29 -4.66
N GLN A 233 -16.95 3.01 -5.15
CA GLN A 233 -18.37 2.67 -5.02
C GLN A 233 -18.87 2.57 -3.58
N ASN A 234 -18.39 3.46 -2.71
CA ASN A 234 -18.68 3.47 -1.27
C ASN A 234 -18.39 2.11 -0.63
N PHE A 235 -17.14 1.67 -0.78
CA PHE A 235 -16.68 0.37 -0.31
C PHE A 235 -15.40 0.51 0.51
N GLY A 236 -15.20 -0.43 1.44
CA GLY A 236 -13.96 -0.51 2.21
C GLY A 236 -12.76 -0.74 1.31
N GLY A 237 -11.58 -0.27 1.74
CA GLY A 237 -10.34 -0.37 0.98
C GLY A 237 -9.84 0.98 0.42
N ASN A 238 -8.73 0.91 -0.28
CA ASN A 238 -7.93 2.06 -0.68
C ASN A 238 -8.18 2.41 -2.16
N ALA A 239 -8.03 3.67 -2.56
CA ALA A 239 -8.03 3.99 -3.99
C ALA A 239 -6.71 3.52 -4.63
N ILE A 240 -5.58 3.81 -3.98
CA ILE A 240 -4.24 3.43 -4.47
C ILE A 240 -3.41 2.85 -3.32
N GLY A 241 -2.70 1.77 -3.61
CA GLY A 241 -1.56 1.30 -2.83
C GLY A 241 -0.51 0.63 -3.73
N GLU A 242 0.71 0.34 -3.31
CA GLU A 242 1.35 0.77 -2.06
C GLU A 242 2.61 1.62 -2.35
N ALA A 243 3.31 1.36 -3.47
CA ALA A 243 4.61 1.95 -3.77
C ALA A 243 4.79 2.41 -5.23
N ASN A 244 5.78 3.26 -5.51
CA ASN A 244 6.21 3.60 -6.88
C ASN A 244 5.10 4.16 -7.80
N VAL A 245 4.31 5.10 -7.29
CA VAL A 245 3.22 5.76 -8.03
C VAL A 245 3.39 7.28 -8.03
N THR A 246 3.22 7.89 -9.20
CA THR A 246 2.99 9.33 -9.36
C THR A 246 1.54 9.56 -9.73
N VAL A 247 0.84 10.39 -8.94
CA VAL A 247 -0.56 10.75 -9.10
C VAL A 247 -0.65 12.24 -9.38
N ARG A 248 -1.28 12.61 -10.49
CA ARG A 248 -1.47 14.01 -10.89
C ARG A 248 -2.91 14.26 -11.30
N ARG A 249 -3.53 15.32 -10.75
CA ARG A 249 -4.90 15.74 -11.07
C ARG A 249 -5.92 14.59 -10.95
N ALA A 250 -5.74 13.71 -9.98
CA ALA A 250 -6.70 12.65 -9.71
C ALA A 250 -7.90 13.18 -8.92
N ASN A 251 -9.09 12.65 -9.21
CA ASN A 251 -10.29 12.83 -8.42
C ASN A 251 -10.62 11.47 -7.76
N ILE A 252 -10.52 11.40 -6.44
CA ILE A 252 -10.60 10.15 -5.68
C ILE A 252 -11.73 10.26 -4.65
N HIS A 253 -12.68 9.32 -4.73
CA HIS A 253 -13.85 9.29 -3.83
C HIS A 253 -14.43 7.89 -3.63
N GLY A 254 -15.30 7.75 -2.63
CA GLY A 254 -16.02 6.51 -2.35
C GLY A 254 -15.17 5.36 -1.82
N CYS A 255 -13.89 5.60 -1.52
CA CYS A 255 -12.93 4.66 -0.92
C CYS A 255 -12.82 4.92 0.58
N GLU A 256 -12.54 3.90 1.41
CA GLU A 256 -12.25 4.12 2.83
C GLU A 256 -11.03 5.01 2.99
N ASN A 257 -9.95 4.68 2.27
CA ASN A 257 -8.79 5.56 2.17
C ASN A 257 -8.54 6.03 0.75
N GLY A 258 -8.10 7.28 0.58
CA GLY A 258 -7.62 7.73 -0.72
C GLY A 258 -6.35 6.96 -1.13
N LEU A 259 -5.37 6.89 -0.24
CA LEU A 259 -4.14 6.11 -0.46
C LEU A 259 -3.70 5.37 0.81
N ASP A 260 -3.09 4.21 0.64
CA ASP A 260 -2.34 3.48 1.65
C ASP A 260 -0.95 3.17 1.10
N VAL A 261 0.08 3.82 1.63
CA VAL A 261 1.37 3.98 0.93
C VAL A 261 2.59 3.75 1.80
N ASN A 262 3.65 3.17 1.23
CA ASN A 262 4.90 2.94 1.95
C ASN A 262 6.11 3.70 1.38
N GLN A 263 6.31 3.77 0.06
CA GLN A 263 7.47 4.45 -0.50
C GLN A 263 7.38 4.87 -1.96
N ASN A 264 8.17 5.89 -2.31
CA ASN A 264 8.33 6.43 -3.66
C ASN A 264 7.01 6.87 -4.27
N ILE A 265 6.30 7.71 -3.52
CA ILE A 265 4.99 8.24 -3.90
C ILE A 265 5.10 9.73 -4.16
N THR A 266 4.45 10.18 -5.23
CA THR A 266 4.18 11.60 -5.46
C THR A 266 2.69 11.78 -5.73
N VAL A 267 2.02 12.62 -4.96
CA VAL A 267 0.64 13.04 -5.18
C VAL A 267 0.62 14.55 -5.35
N GLU A 268 0.22 15.02 -6.52
CA GLU A 268 0.17 16.44 -6.83
C GLU A 268 -1.11 16.87 -7.55
N ASP A 269 -1.53 18.10 -7.26
CA ASP A 269 -2.68 18.76 -7.91
C ASP A 269 -3.97 17.93 -7.88
N SER A 270 -4.16 17.06 -6.89
CA SER A 270 -5.24 16.06 -6.84
C SER A 270 -6.28 16.38 -5.77
N TYR A 271 -7.47 15.80 -5.90
CA TYR A 271 -8.61 15.99 -5.03
C TYR A 271 -9.06 14.65 -4.43
N ILE A 272 -8.97 14.53 -3.11
CA ILE A 272 -9.43 13.37 -2.33
C ILE A 272 -10.58 13.83 -1.44
N HIS A 273 -11.77 13.27 -1.64
CA HIS A 273 -12.99 13.72 -0.99
C HIS A 273 -14.07 12.63 -0.93
N ASP A 274 -15.15 12.91 -0.19
CA ASP A 274 -16.33 12.04 -0.12
C ASP A 274 -15.96 10.58 0.09
N LEU A 275 -15.10 10.33 1.09
CA LEU A 275 -14.58 9.02 1.40
C LEU A 275 -15.70 8.11 1.95
N PHE A 276 -15.48 6.81 1.92
CA PHE A 276 -16.36 5.85 2.55
C PHE A 276 -16.05 5.79 4.05
N ASN A 277 -16.82 6.55 4.83
CA ASN A 277 -16.68 6.60 6.29
C ASN A 277 -17.82 5.87 6.98
N THR A 278 -17.49 4.93 7.87
CA THR A 278 -18.43 4.17 8.68
C THR A 278 -17.99 4.17 10.14
N ALA A 279 -18.86 3.75 11.06
CA ALA A 279 -18.51 3.66 12.47
C ALA A 279 -17.37 2.68 12.78
N ALA A 280 -17.02 1.79 11.85
CA ALA A 280 -15.93 0.83 11.99
C ALA A 280 -14.71 1.17 11.12
N SER A 281 -14.80 2.16 10.24
CA SER A 281 -13.75 2.51 9.28
C SER A 281 -12.67 3.36 9.93
N HIS A 282 -11.44 3.22 9.44
CA HIS A 282 -10.33 4.12 9.76
C HIS A 282 -10.06 5.00 8.54
N THR A 283 -11.04 5.84 8.19
CA THR A 283 -11.04 6.58 6.94
C THR A 283 -10.01 7.70 6.93
N ASP A 284 -9.03 7.61 6.02
CA ASP A 284 -7.95 8.55 5.84
C ASP A 284 -7.85 9.04 4.40
N GLY A 285 -7.52 10.32 4.20
CA GLY A 285 -7.18 10.79 2.86
C GLY A 285 -5.94 10.06 2.32
N ILE A 286 -4.85 10.05 3.09
CA ILE A 286 -3.62 9.30 2.82
C ILE A 286 -3.12 8.68 4.12
N GLN A 287 -2.97 7.36 4.13
CA GLN A 287 -2.39 6.59 5.23
C GLN A 287 -0.97 6.14 4.88
N PHE A 288 -0.01 6.38 5.76
CA PHE A 288 1.35 5.83 5.60
C PHE A 288 1.44 4.47 6.28
N ALA A 289 2.03 3.52 5.58
CA ALA A 289 2.33 2.20 6.09
C ALA A 289 3.43 2.26 7.16
N ASN A 290 3.40 1.25 8.04
CA ASN A 290 4.37 1.10 9.11
C ASN A 290 5.75 0.61 8.65
N PHE A 291 5.82 0.00 7.47
CA PHE A 291 7.01 -0.65 6.93
C PHE A 291 7.09 -0.41 5.43
N ARG A 292 8.31 -0.44 4.90
CA ARG A 292 8.60 -0.43 3.46
C ARG A 292 9.64 -1.49 3.12
N LEU A 293 9.73 -1.88 1.87
CA LEU A 293 10.73 -2.84 1.41
C LEU A 293 12.06 -2.14 1.08
N VAL A 294 13.16 -2.63 1.65
CA VAL A 294 14.52 -2.22 1.27
C VAL A 294 15.33 -3.47 0.94
N GLY A 295 15.62 -3.66 -0.35
CA GLY A 295 16.18 -4.92 -0.83
C GLY A 295 15.17 -6.04 -0.66
N THR A 296 15.44 -6.96 0.28
CA THR A 296 14.51 -8.06 0.64
C THR A 296 13.92 -7.90 2.04
N ASP A 297 14.30 -6.85 2.78
CA ASP A 297 13.94 -6.67 4.18
C ASP A 297 12.83 -5.64 4.34
N TRP A 298 11.84 -5.97 5.18
CA TRP A 298 10.83 -5.01 5.63
C TRP A 298 11.39 -4.18 6.77
N VAL A 299 11.57 -2.89 6.53
CA VAL A 299 12.11 -1.95 7.51
C VAL A 299 11.04 -0.98 7.95
N SER A 300 11.09 -0.54 9.21
CA SER A 300 10.10 0.39 9.76
C SER A 300 10.18 1.77 9.09
N GLY A 301 9.00 2.37 8.91
CA GLY A 301 8.80 3.70 8.38
C GLY A 301 8.65 3.72 6.86
N SER A 302 7.89 4.70 6.38
CA SER A 302 7.70 5.03 4.98
C SER A 302 8.84 5.90 4.43
N ALA A 303 9.03 5.97 3.11
CA ALA A 303 10.10 6.81 2.55
C ALA A 303 9.81 7.44 1.19
N ASN A 304 10.38 8.63 0.95
CA ASN A 304 10.31 9.34 -0.33
C ASN A 304 8.86 9.60 -0.77
N ILE A 305 8.10 10.27 0.10
CA ILE A 305 6.70 10.62 -0.17
C ILE A 305 6.56 12.13 -0.31
N VAL A 306 5.98 12.55 -1.42
CA VAL A 306 5.67 13.96 -1.71
C VAL A 306 4.17 14.11 -1.90
N ILE A 307 3.55 14.98 -1.08
CA ILE A 307 2.13 15.34 -1.14
C ILE A 307 2.09 16.84 -1.31
N ARG A 308 1.79 17.31 -2.52
CA ARG A 308 1.93 18.72 -2.90
C ARG A 308 0.68 19.28 -3.57
N HIS A 309 0.21 20.43 -3.13
CA HIS A 309 -0.84 21.18 -3.83
C HIS A 309 -2.10 20.35 -4.12
N ASN A 310 -2.50 19.51 -3.17
CA ASN A 310 -3.73 18.74 -3.21
C ASN A 310 -4.82 19.40 -2.38
N THR A 311 -6.07 19.04 -2.66
CA THR A 311 -7.17 19.18 -1.70
C THR A 311 -7.49 17.81 -1.14
N ILE A 312 -7.36 17.63 0.17
CA ILE A 312 -7.54 16.33 0.83
C ILE A 312 -8.47 16.51 2.02
N TYR A 313 -9.63 15.86 1.95
CA TYR A 313 -10.62 15.90 3.01
C TYR A 313 -10.78 14.52 3.65
N GLY A 314 -10.43 14.43 4.94
CA GLY A 314 -10.65 13.26 5.78
C GLY A 314 -12.10 13.15 6.25
N VAL A 315 -13.05 13.17 5.32
CA VAL A 315 -14.48 13.19 5.61
C VAL A 315 -15.25 12.23 4.72
N GLY A 316 -16.33 11.68 5.26
CA GLY A 316 -17.33 10.97 4.50
C GLY A 316 -18.16 11.89 3.60
N ALA A 317 -18.83 11.32 2.60
CA ALA A 317 -19.73 12.06 1.71
C ALA A 317 -20.88 12.80 2.43
N ASP A 318 -21.24 12.36 3.63
CA ASP A 318 -22.24 12.99 4.51
C ASP A 318 -21.64 14.08 5.42
N GLY A 319 -20.34 14.36 5.29
CA GLY A 319 -19.59 15.30 6.13
C GLY A 319 -19.15 14.72 7.48
N SER A 320 -19.36 13.43 7.73
CA SER A 320 -18.82 12.77 8.92
C SER A 320 -17.30 12.83 8.92
N LEU A 321 -16.69 13.08 10.08
CA LEU A 321 -15.24 13.17 10.21
C LEU A 321 -14.66 11.74 10.28
N GLY A 322 -13.69 11.44 9.41
CA GLY A 322 -12.90 10.21 9.45
C GLY A 322 -11.79 10.26 10.51
N THR A 323 -10.72 9.50 10.29
CA THR A 323 -9.51 9.52 11.11
C THR A 323 -8.67 10.76 10.80
N SER A 324 -8.27 10.97 9.54
CA SER A 324 -7.42 12.10 9.15
C SER A 324 -7.53 12.47 7.67
N ALA A 325 -7.01 13.64 7.29
CA ALA A 325 -6.69 13.89 5.88
C ALA A 325 -5.36 13.21 5.51
N ILE A 326 -4.37 13.25 6.41
CA ILE A 326 -3.11 12.51 6.27
C ILE A 326 -2.74 11.94 7.63
N ILE A 327 -2.47 10.64 7.69
CA ILE A 327 -1.90 9.97 8.87
C ILE A 327 -0.53 9.40 8.52
N SER A 328 0.43 9.59 9.42
CA SER A 328 1.80 9.09 9.29
C SER A 328 2.33 8.55 10.61
N ASN A 329 3.35 7.70 10.50
CA ASN A 329 4.07 7.10 11.61
C ASN A 329 5.48 7.71 11.65
N PRO A 330 5.63 9.00 12.01
CA PRO A 330 6.82 9.80 11.67
C PRO A 330 8.14 9.16 12.10
N ARG A 331 8.13 8.42 13.22
CA ARG A 331 9.29 7.66 13.67
C ARG A 331 9.76 6.67 12.60
N ASN A 332 10.92 6.97 12.02
CA ASN A 332 11.58 6.27 10.91
C ASN A 332 11.01 6.56 9.52
N ASP A 333 10.03 7.46 9.39
CA ASP A 333 9.65 7.99 8.09
C ASP A 333 10.79 8.88 7.55
N ILE A 334 11.15 8.70 6.28
CA ILE A 334 12.32 9.34 5.68
C ILE A 334 11.93 10.12 4.43
N ASN A 335 12.40 11.37 4.34
CA ASN A 335 12.22 12.21 3.15
C ASN A 335 10.73 12.37 2.79
N ILE A 336 9.98 12.93 3.73
CA ILE A 336 8.56 13.22 3.57
C ILE A 336 8.39 14.72 3.33
N LEU A 337 7.58 15.07 2.34
CA LEU A 337 7.22 16.46 2.05
C LEU A 337 5.71 16.58 1.89
N ILE A 338 5.07 17.21 2.87
CA ILE A 338 3.67 17.61 2.82
C ILE A 338 3.66 19.12 2.63
N GLU A 339 3.41 19.59 1.43
CA GLU A 339 3.50 21.03 1.14
C GLU A 339 2.36 21.62 0.33
N ARG A 340 1.98 22.85 0.70
CA ARG A 340 1.00 23.64 -0.03
C ARG A 340 -0.30 22.89 -0.31
N ASN A 341 -0.80 22.05 0.60
CA ASN A 341 -2.08 21.36 0.45
C ASN A 341 -3.22 22.12 1.16
N LEU A 342 -4.46 21.95 0.68
CA LEU A 342 -5.67 22.31 1.40
C LEU A 342 -6.20 21.06 2.11
N LEU A 343 -6.12 21.05 3.43
CA LEU A 343 -6.45 19.90 4.27
C LEU A 343 -7.61 20.24 5.18
N ALA A 344 -8.56 19.30 5.36
CA ALA A 344 -9.63 19.45 6.33
C ALA A 344 -10.19 18.10 6.79
N GLY A 345 -10.91 18.12 7.91
CA GLY A 345 -11.59 16.94 8.42
C GLY A 345 -10.70 16.02 9.24
N GLY A 346 -11.19 14.81 9.50
CA GLY A 346 -10.58 13.86 10.41
C GLY A 346 -10.85 14.15 11.90
N ALA A 347 -10.47 13.20 12.75
CA ALA A 347 -10.29 13.41 14.18
C ALA A 347 -9.21 14.49 14.40
N TYR A 348 -8.07 14.31 13.73
CA TYR A 348 -7.06 15.32 13.48
C TYR A 348 -6.78 15.38 11.99
N THR A 349 -6.63 16.58 11.42
CA THR A 349 -6.44 16.70 9.97
C THR A 349 -5.09 16.15 9.51
N LEU A 350 -4.01 16.43 10.25
CA LEU A 350 -2.70 15.82 10.08
C LEU A 350 -2.35 15.01 11.33
N TYR A 351 -2.33 13.69 11.23
CA TYR A 351 -2.11 12.83 12.39
C TYR A 351 -0.73 12.16 12.32
N CYS A 352 0.15 12.50 13.27
CA CYS A 352 1.44 11.86 13.46
C CYS A 352 1.34 10.90 14.66
N ASP A 353 0.85 9.68 14.40
CA ASP A 353 0.27 8.79 15.41
C ASP A 353 1.31 8.15 16.37
N ARG A 354 2.60 8.25 16.04
CA ARG A 354 3.71 7.72 16.83
C ARG A 354 4.69 8.81 17.24
N PRO A 355 5.06 8.87 18.53
CA PRO A 355 6.02 9.88 18.99
C PRO A 355 7.40 9.65 18.38
N GLY A 356 8.01 10.75 17.94
CA GLY A 356 9.39 10.83 17.49
C GLY A 356 9.52 11.29 16.03
N ALA A 357 10.43 12.22 15.82
CA ALA A 357 10.64 12.87 14.53
C ALA A 357 11.04 11.91 13.41
N GLY A 358 10.52 12.20 12.22
CA GLY A 358 11.02 11.67 10.96
C GLY A 358 12.39 12.23 10.58
N ILE A 359 12.96 11.67 9.52
CA ILE A 359 14.25 12.09 8.97
C ILE A 359 13.98 12.88 7.69
N ASN A 360 14.24 14.20 7.70
CA ASN A 360 13.88 15.08 6.60
C ASN A 360 12.37 15.03 6.28
N TYR A 361 11.54 14.99 7.32
CA TYR A 361 10.09 15.13 7.24
C TYR A 361 9.76 16.62 7.37
N ARG A 362 9.05 17.15 6.36
CA ARG A 362 8.72 18.57 6.23
C ARG A 362 7.22 18.77 5.99
N VAL A 363 6.60 19.65 6.78
CA VAL A 363 5.21 20.08 6.66
C VAL A 363 5.17 21.60 6.43
N ILE A 364 5.01 22.02 5.18
CA ILE A 364 5.34 23.39 4.75
C ILE A 364 4.18 24.06 3.99
N ASP A 365 3.83 25.29 4.36
CA ASP A 365 2.89 26.14 3.61
C ASP A 365 1.50 25.51 3.36
N ASN A 366 1.05 24.58 4.20
CA ASN A 366 -0.27 23.97 4.06
C ASN A 366 -1.38 24.86 4.64
N HIS A 367 -2.55 24.79 4.01
CA HIS A 367 -3.77 25.45 4.45
C HIS A 367 -4.68 24.43 5.14
N PHE A 368 -4.98 24.67 6.42
CA PHE A 368 -5.87 23.85 7.23
C PHE A 368 -7.25 24.52 7.29
N SER A 369 -8.25 23.93 6.65
CA SER A 369 -9.57 24.53 6.50
C SER A 369 -10.55 24.12 7.58
N THR A 370 -11.32 25.10 8.07
CA THR A 370 -12.42 24.92 9.02
C THR A 370 -13.74 24.51 8.37
N ARG A 371 -13.72 24.17 7.07
CA ARG A 371 -14.90 23.83 6.25
C ARG A 371 -15.84 22.81 6.89
N PHE A 372 -15.30 21.77 7.52
CA PHE A 372 -16.08 20.67 8.10
C PHE A 372 -16.11 20.67 9.63
N SER A 373 -15.21 21.41 10.27
CA SER A 373 -15.13 21.57 11.71
C SER A 373 -14.53 22.92 12.06
N PRO A 374 -15.06 23.65 13.07
CA PRO A 374 -14.46 24.91 13.53
C PRO A 374 -13.04 24.74 14.09
N LYS A 375 -12.59 23.50 14.34
CA LYS A 375 -11.22 23.17 14.79
C LYS A 375 -10.36 22.53 13.69
N VAL A 376 -10.77 22.65 12.42
CA VAL A 376 -10.19 21.95 11.25
C VAL A 376 -10.51 20.45 11.24
N GLY A 377 -10.05 19.70 12.24
CA GLY A 377 -10.50 18.34 12.58
C GLY A 377 -11.46 18.34 13.78
N ALA A 378 -11.88 17.18 14.28
CA ALA A 378 -12.72 17.09 15.47
C ALA A 378 -12.02 17.62 16.73
N PHE A 379 -10.72 17.34 16.84
CA PHE A 379 -9.89 17.65 17.99
C PHE A 379 -8.86 18.75 17.69
N GLY A 380 -8.47 18.93 16.43
CA GLY A 380 -7.55 19.99 16.02
C GLY A 380 -7.00 19.79 14.61
N PRO A 381 -6.11 20.69 14.16
CA PRO A 381 -5.42 20.56 12.87
C PRO A 381 -4.38 19.43 12.88
N SER A 382 -3.81 19.08 14.03
CA SER A 382 -2.87 17.96 14.15
C SER A 382 -2.81 17.33 15.54
N ASP A 383 -2.14 16.19 15.61
CA ASP A 383 -1.62 15.58 16.84
C ASP A 383 -0.24 14.95 16.55
N GLY A 384 0.75 15.22 17.40
CA GLY A 384 2.04 14.51 17.41
C GLY A 384 3.07 14.95 16.36
N CYS A 385 2.83 16.04 15.62
CA CYS A 385 3.70 16.49 14.53
C CYS A 385 4.69 17.61 14.97
N ALA A 386 4.91 17.74 16.28
CA ALA A 386 5.56 18.92 16.85
C ALA A 386 7.06 19.00 16.61
N ASP A 387 7.70 17.86 16.43
CA ASP A 387 9.13 17.68 16.26
C ASP A 387 9.57 17.66 14.78
N GLU A 388 8.62 17.76 13.85
CA GLU A 388 8.90 17.87 12.42
C GLU A 388 9.29 19.28 11.98
N ILE A 389 9.95 19.36 10.82
CA ILE A 389 10.27 20.63 10.18
C ILE A 389 8.97 21.25 9.67
N ARG A 390 8.56 22.37 10.27
CA ARG A 390 7.28 23.02 9.98
C ARG A 390 7.42 24.52 9.80
N SER A 391 6.81 25.06 8.74
CA SER A 391 6.77 26.50 8.49
C SER A 391 5.61 26.88 7.59
N GLY A 392 5.10 28.10 7.75
CA GLY A 392 4.12 28.71 6.83
C GLY A 392 2.74 28.06 6.78
N ASN A 393 2.47 27.06 7.61
CA ASN A 393 1.15 26.45 7.72
C ASN A 393 0.16 27.42 8.36
N VAL A 394 -1.03 27.55 7.77
CA VAL A 394 -2.05 28.52 8.19
C VAL A 394 -3.45 27.93 8.21
N ILE A 395 -4.34 28.53 8.99
CA ILE A 395 -5.77 28.31 8.89
C ILE A 395 -6.22 28.93 7.57
N HIS A 396 -6.89 28.14 6.73
CA HIS A 396 -7.22 28.55 5.36
C HIS A 396 -8.08 29.83 5.35
N GLU A 397 -9.08 29.91 6.22
CA GLU A 397 -10.07 30.98 6.20
C GLU A 397 -9.56 32.29 6.82
N THR A 398 -8.59 32.24 7.75
CA THR A 398 -8.14 33.43 8.49
C THR A 398 -6.70 33.83 8.15
N GLY A 399 -5.89 32.91 7.63
CA GLY A 399 -4.46 33.10 7.46
C GLY A 399 -3.66 33.03 8.76
N ASP A 400 -4.29 32.71 9.89
CA ASP A 400 -3.60 32.59 11.17
C ASP A 400 -2.65 31.39 11.16
N PRO A 401 -1.47 31.49 11.80
CA PRO A 401 -0.54 30.37 11.88
C PRO A 401 -1.14 29.15 12.58
N VAL A 402 -0.92 27.97 12.02
CA VAL A 402 -1.29 26.69 12.64
C VAL A 402 -0.13 26.17 13.50
N ARG A 403 -0.45 25.78 14.72
CA ARG A 403 0.44 24.96 15.54
C ARG A 403 0.19 23.51 15.20
N LEU A 404 1.28 22.79 14.92
CA LEU A 404 1.22 21.36 14.63
C LEU A 404 1.68 20.54 15.85
N ASP A 405 1.09 20.81 17.02
CA ASP A 405 1.49 20.18 18.28
C ASP A 405 1.01 18.72 18.43
#